data_AF-A0A7C6FCY0-F1
#
_entry.id   AF-A0A7C6FCY0-F1
#
_cell.length_a   1.000
_cell.length_b   1.000
_cell.length_c   1.000
_cell.angle_alpha   90.00
_cell.angle_beta   90.00
_cell.angle_gamma   90.00
#
_symmetry.space_group_name_H-M   'P 1'
#
loop_
_entity.id
_entity.type
_entity.pdbx_description
1 polymer ?
#
loop_
_entity_poly.entity_id
_entity_poly.type
_entity_poly.pdbx_seq_one_letter_code
_entity_poly.pdbx_strand_id
1 'polypeptide(L)'
;MLAAALLHAALSGPGEAARMAASARLVGQVGLTDLALFTEARYARHPSMADLHTAFQDNPMSFEHFPSGSFVPRPAQFGPGRLGFDQAEVAQ
;
A
#
# COMPACT_ATOMS: atom_id res chain seq x y z
N MET A 1 25.15 -9.59 0.18
CA MET A 1 23.94 -8.89 0.68
C MET A 1 22.69 -9.75 0.52
N LEU A 2 22.31 -10.17 -0.70
CA LEU A 2 21.12 -11.01 -0.92
C LEU A 2 21.13 -12.32 -0.10
N ALA A 3 22.25 -13.07 -0.13
CA ALA A 3 22.36 -14.32 0.63
C ALA A 3 22.23 -14.12 2.15
N ALA A 4 22.77 -13.02 2.69
CA ALA A 4 22.63 -12.67 4.10
C ALA A 4 21.17 -12.30 4.44
N ALA A 5 20.49 -11.58 3.56
CA ALA A 5 19.07 -11.26 3.71
C ALA A 5 18.19 -12.53 3.67
N LEU A 6 18.48 -13.47 2.76
CA LEU A 6 17.76 -14.75 2.68
C LEU A 6 17.99 -15.63 3.91
N LEU A 7 19.22 -15.70 4.41
CA LEU A 7 19.54 -16.42 5.64
C LEU A 7 18.84 -15.79 6.85
N HIS A 8 18.86 -14.46 6.96
CA HIS A 8 18.13 -13.75 8.01
C HIS A 8 16.63 -14.03 7.92
N ALA A 9 16.03 -13.98 6.73
CA ALA A 9 14.61 -14.29 6.54
C ALA A 9 14.28 -15.74 6.95
N ALA A 10 15.13 -16.71 6.61
CA ALA A 10 14.94 -18.10 6.98
C ALA A 10 15.02 -18.32 8.51
N LEU A 11 15.94 -17.64 9.18
CA LEU A 11 16.12 -17.74 10.63
C LEU A 11 15.06 -16.97 11.43
N SER A 12 14.63 -15.80 10.94
CA SER A 12 13.64 -14.92 11.59
C SER A 12 12.19 -15.33 11.32
N GLY A 13 11.94 -16.11 10.26
CA GLY A 13 10.60 -16.46 9.78
C GLY A 13 9.66 -17.05 10.85
N PRO A 14 10.07 -18.06 11.64
CA PRO A 14 9.20 -18.66 12.66
C PRO A 14 8.77 -17.67 13.76
N GLY A 15 9.71 -16.84 14.23
CA GLY A 15 9.42 -15.82 15.25
C GLY A 15 8.48 -14.74 14.72
N GLU A 16 8.68 -14.35 13.47
CA GLU A 16 7.85 -13.32 12.84
C GLU A 16 6.44 -13.83 12.52
N ALA A 17 6.29 -15.08 12.11
CA ALA A 17 4.98 -15.71 11.95
C ALA A 17 4.19 -15.78 13.27
N ALA A 18 4.86 -16.13 14.38
CA ALA A 18 4.24 -16.12 15.70
C ALA A 18 3.82 -14.72 16.14
N ARG A 19 4.65 -13.70 15.88
CA ARG A 19 4.33 -12.28 16.13
C ARG A 19 3.11 -11.83 15.32
N MET A 20 3.05 -12.17 14.03
CA MET A 20 1.91 -11.85 13.16
C MET A 20 0.61 -12.50 13.66
N ALA A 21 0.65 -13.77 14.05
CA ALA A 21 -0.52 -14.47 14.58
C ALA A 21 -1.04 -13.83 15.89
N ALA A 22 -0.13 -13.39 16.78
CA ALA A 22 -0.49 -12.69 18.00
C ALA A 22 -1.14 -11.32 17.71
N SER A 23 -0.59 -10.56 16.76
CA SER A 23 -1.16 -9.29 16.32
C SER A 23 -2.54 -9.45 15.68
N ALA A 24 -2.74 -10.48 14.85
CA ALA A 24 -4.04 -10.75 14.22
C ALA A 24 -5.12 -11.04 15.26
N ARG A 25 -4.78 -11.82 16.29
CA ARG A 25 -5.68 -12.08 17.42
C ARG A 25 -6.03 -10.79 18.17
N LEU A 26 -5.04 -9.93 18.45
CA LEU A 26 -5.28 -8.66 19.14
C LEU A 26 -6.20 -7.74 18.33
N VAL A 27 -5.95 -7.59 17.02
CA VAL A 27 -6.78 -6.83 16.08
C VAL A 27 -8.24 -7.29 16.14
N GLY A 28 -8.48 -8.61 16.11
CA GLY A 28 -9.82 -9.18 16.25
C GLY A 28 -10.46 -8.91 17.61
N GLN A 29 -9.68 -8.93 18.70
CA GLN A 29 -10.16 -8.64 20.06
C GLN A 29 -10.57 -7.17 20.25
N VAL A 30 -9.87 -6.23 19.62
CA VAL A 30 -10.16 -4.79 19.73
C VAL A 30 -11.12 -4.29 18.65
N GLY A 31 -11.59 -5.16 17.76
CA GLY A 31 -12.54 -4.81 16.70
C GLY A 31 -11.95 -3.92 15.59
N LEU A 32 -10.63 -3.97 15.38
CA LEU A 32 -10.01 -3.33 14.23
C LEU A 32 -10.31 -4.16 12.98
N THR A 33 -10.62 -3.49 11.87
CA THR A 33 -11.05 -4.18 10.64
C THR A 33 -9.94 -5.00 10.00
N ASP A 34 -8.67 -4.58 10.16
CA ASP A 34 -7.53 -5.18 9.46
C ASP A 34 -6.24 -5.15 10.29
N LEU A 35 -5.36 -6.12 10.03
CA LEU A 35 -3.99 -6.11 10.51
C LEU A 35 -3.14 -5.21 9.62
N ALA A 36 -2.56 -4.15 10.19
CA ALA A 36 -1.63 -3.28 9.49
C ALA A 36 -0.31 -4.03 9.21
N LEU A 37 -0.10 -4.43 7.95
CA LEU A 37 1.17 -5.03 7.49
C LEU A 37 2.28 -3.98 7.34
N PHE A 38 1.91 -2.73 7.08
CA PHE A 38 2.80 -1.58 6.97
C PHE A 38 2.33 -0.48 7.94
N THR A 39 3.28 0.18 8.59
CA THR A 39 3.02 1.27 9.54
C THR A 39 2.99 2.65 8.86
N GLU A 40 2.81 2.65 7.55
CA GLU A 40 2.97 3.80 6.67
C GLU A 40 1.68 4.63 6.59
N ALA A 41 1.82 5.96 6.56
CA ALA A 41 0.70 6.89 6.49
C ALA A 41 0.59 7.47 5.08
N ARG A 42 -0.51 7.17 4.38
CA ARG A 42 -1.12 8.14 3.46
C ARG A 42 -2.52 8.52 3.95
N TYR A 43 -3.48 7.60 4.13
CA TYR A 43 -4.63 7.71 5.07
C TYR A 43 -5.09 6.29 5.44
N ALA A 44 -4.92 5.88 6.70
CA ALA A 44 -4.92 4.49 7.13
C ALA A 44 -6.24 3.73 6.86
N ARG A 45 -6.34 3.03 5.74
CA ARG A 45 -7.07 1.78 5.56
C ARG A 45 -6.67 1.10 4.25
N HIS A 46 -6.78 -0.23 4.27
CA HIS A 46 -6.60 -1.22 3.20
C HIS A 46 -6.44 -0.62 1.79
N PRO A 47 -5.43 -0.99 0.97
CA PRO A 47 -5.25 -0.47 -0.39
C PRO A 47 -6.52 -0.49 -1.28
N SER A 48 -7.48 -1.37 -0.98
CA SER A 48 -8.81 -1.40 -1.65
C SER A 48 -9.82 -0.35 -1.17
N MET A 49 -9.52 0.39 -0.10
CA MET A 49 -10.31 1.47 0.51
C MET A 49 -9.58 2.82 0.41
N ALA A 50 -8.51 2.91 -0.39
CA ALA A 50 -7.92 4.18 -0.75
C ALA A 50 -8.98 5.03 -1.48
N ASP A 51 -9.10 6.29 -1.08
CA ASP A 51 -10.07 7.23 -1.65
C ASP A 51 -9.79 7.44 -3.15
N LEU A 52 -10.81 7.19 -4.00
CA LEU A 52 -10.77 7.42 -5.45
C LEU A 52 -10.52 8.89 -5.81
N HIS A 53 -10.84 9.82 -4.90
CA HIS A 53 -10.62 11.26 -5.03
C HIS A 53 -9.28 11.74 -4.51
N THR A 54 -8.49 10.87 -3.88
CA THR A 54 -7.07 11.16 -3.65
C THR A 54 -6.29 10.78 -4.92
N ALA A 55 -6.53 11.51 -6.00
CA ALA A 55 -5.69 11.41 -7.18
C ALA A 55 -4.26 11.77 -6.77
N PHE A 56 -3.39 10.76 -6.70
CA PHE A 56 -1.94 10.85 -6.72
C PHE A 56 -1.40 12.11 -6.02
N GLN A 57 -1.34 12.15 -4.68
CA GLN A 57 -0.62 13.21 -3.96
C GLN A 57 0.87 13.36 -4.38
N ASP A 58 1.31 12.48 -5.27
CA ASP A 58 2.56 12.39 -5.96
C ASP A 58 2.40 12.87 -7.42
N ASN A 59 3.36 13.65 -7.93
CA ASN A 59 3.34 14.11 -9.32
C ASN A 59 3.35 12.93 -10.32
N PRO A 60 2.86 13.11 -11.56
CA PRO A 60 3.04 12.10 -12.61
C PRO A 60 4.53 11.73 -12.74
N MET A 61 4.85 10.43 -12.64
CA MET A 61 6.21 9.86 -12.62
C MET A 61 6.99 9.97 -11.30
N SER A 62 6.37 10.42 -10.23
CA SER A 62 6.91 10.35 -8.88
C SER A 62 7.22 8.91 -8.45
N PHE A 63 8.34 8.72 -7.74
CA PHE A 63 8.66 7.43 -7.13
C PHE A 63 7.77 7.16 -5.92
N GLU A 64 7.31 5.92 -5.79
CA GLU A 64 6.61 5.46 -4.59
C GLU A 64 7.62 5.30 -3.45
N HIS A 65 7.32 5.94 -2.31
CA HIS A 65 8.17 5.91 -1.11
C HIS A 65 7.71 4.84 -0.11
N PHE A 66 6.52 4.29 -0.32
CA PHE A 66 5.84 3.40 0.59
C PHE A 66 5.94 1.93 0.11
N PRO A 67 6.63 1.05 0.85
CA PRO A 67 6.64 -0.40 0.64
C PRO A 67 5.30 -1.03 0.25
N SER A 68 4.17 -0.53 0.78
CA SER A 68 2.84 -1.03 0.43
C SER A 68 2.52 -0.97 -1.07
N GLY A 69 3.08 -0.01 -1.82
CA GLY A 69 2.88 0.10 -3.26
C GLY A 69 3.40 -1.09 -4.06
N SER A 70 4.33 -1.87 -3.50
CA SER A 70 4.85 -3.10 -4.13
C SER A 70 3.81 -4.23 -4.20
N PHE A 71 2.74 -4.16 -3.40
CA PHE A 71 1.66 -5.14 -3.38
C PHE A 71 0.47 -4.73 -4.25
N VAL A 72 0.48 -3.50 -4.80
CA VAL A 72 -0.59 -3.04 -5.68
C VAL A 72 -0.43 -3.71 -7.04
N PRO A 73 -1.43 -4.49 -7.50
CA PRO A 73 -1.35 -5.11 -8.81
C PRO A 73 -1.37 -4.03 -9.90
N ARG A 74 -0.64 -4.27 -10.99
CA ARG A 74 -0.73 -3.40 -12.19
C ARG A 74 -2.19 -3.36 -12.67
N PRO A 75 -2.73 -2.18 -13.02
CA PRO A 75 -4.06 -2.09 -13.62
C PRO A 75 -4.15 -3.03 -14.82
N ALA A 76 -5.18 -3.89 -14.85
CA ALA A 76 -5.43 -4.78 -15.99
C ALA A 76 -5.82 -3.98 -17.25
N GLN A 77 -6.38 -2.79 -17.05
CA GLN A 77 -6.83 -1.89 -18.10
C GLN A 77 -6.52 -0.47 -17.62
N PHE A 78 -5.81 0.30 -18.43
CA PHE A 78 -5.87 1.75 -18.28
C PHE A 78 -7.17 2.18 -18.97
N GLY A 79 -8.14 2.66 -18.18
CA GLY A 79 -9.35 3.26 -18.75
C GLY A 79 -8.98 4.40 -19.70
N PRO A 80 -9.92 4.93 -20.51
CA PRO A 80 -9.67 6.12 -21.29
C PRO A 80 -9.34 7.22 -20.28
N GLY A 81 -8.06 7.52 -20.07
CA GLY A 81 -7.60 8.47 -19.07
C GLY A 81 -8.18 9.83 -19.40
N ARG A 82 -9.41 10.08 -18.95
CA ARG A 82 -10.10 11.35 -19.12
C ARG A 82 -9.65 12.19 -17.94
N LEU A 83 -8.68 13.05 -18.19
CA LEU A 83 -8.49 14.23 -17.39
C LEU A 83 -9.81 15.01 -17.50
N GLY A 84 -10.50 15.20 -16.38
CA GLY A 84 -11.83 15.81 -16.32
C GLY A 84 -11.81 17.33 -16.51
N PHE A 85 -10.92 17.83 -17.38
CA PHE A 85 -10.74 19.23 -17.67
C PHE A 85 -10.91 19.45 -19.16
N ASP A 86 -11.68 20.46 -19.54
CA ASP A 86 -11.75 20.93 -20.91
C ASP A 86 -10.47 21.74 -21.25
N GLN A 87 -10.01 21.70 -22.50
CA GLN A 87 -8.87 22.50 -22.97
C GLN A 87 -9.06 24.00 -22.70
N ALA A 88 -10.30 24.46 -22.68
CA ALA A 88 -10.66 25.85 -22.35
C ALA A 88 -10.42 26.23 -20.87
N GLU A 89 -10.37 25.24 -19.96
CA GLU A 89 -10.16 25.45 -18.52
C GLU A 89 -8.68 25.52 -18.14
N VAL A 90 -7.79 25.00 -18.99
CA VAL A 90 -6.33 24.97 -18.76
C VAL A 90 -5.64 26.25 -19.27
N ALA A 91 -6.30 27.01 -20.14
CA ALA A 91 -5.71 28.16 -20.85
C ALA A 91 -6.03 29.54 -20.22
N GLN A 92 -6.66 29.59 -19.04
CA GLN A 92 -6.91 30.81 -18.26
C GLN A 92 -5.96 30.93 -17.09
#